data_AF-A0ABD2MZ58-F1
#
_entry.id   AF-A0ABD2MZ58-F1
#
_cell.length_a   1.000
_cell.length_b   1.000
_cell.length_c   1.000
_cell.angle_alpha   90.00
_cell.angle_beta   90.00
_cell.angle_gamma   90.00
#
_symmetry.space_group_name_H-M   'P 1'
#
loop_
_entity.id
_entity.type
_entity.pdbx_description
1 polymer ?
#
loop_
_entity_poly.entity_id
_entity_poly.type
_entity_poly.pdbx_seq_one_letter_code
_entity_poly.pdbx_strand_id
1 'polypeptide(L)' 'MGSEKGTKIITLLSIYSPEHNVTREEREQFYNQLQQTLEALPRGQPKIILGDFNARVGDDVIPGIKQTFENTLN' A
#
# COMPACT_ATOMS: atom_id res chain seq x y z
N MET A 1 27.25 27.07 -23.49
CA MET A 1 26.76 26.86 -22.10
C MET A 1 26.06 25.51 -22.09
N GLY A 2 26.75 24.45 -21.66
CA GLY A 2 26.16 23.11 -21.65
C GLY A 2 25.04 23.07 -20.63
N SER A 3 23.83 22.79 -21.07
CA SER A 3 22.70 22.54 -20.18
C SER A 3 23.02 21.27 -19.39
N GLU A 4 23.34 21.42 -18.11
CA GLU A 4 23.39 20.30 -17.17
C GLU A 4 22.06 19.56 -17.26
N LYS A 5 22.08 18.32 -17.75
CA LYS A 5 20.92 17.44 -17.65
C LYS A 5 20.69 17.21 -16.15
N GLY A 6 19.71 17.90 -15.59
CA GLY A 6 19.31 17.69 -14.20
C GLY A 6 19.05 16.21 -13.94
N THR A 7 19.69 15.66 -12.91
CA THR A 7 19.49 14.27 -12.49
C THR A 7 18.02 14.06 -12.16
N LYS A 8 17.35 13.19 -12.93
CA LYS A 8 15.98 12.76 -12.62
C LYS A 8 16.04 11.68 -11.55
N ILE A 9 15.55 12.02 -10.36
CA ILE A 9 15.44 11.09 -9.24
C ILE A 9 14.04 10.49 -9.26
N ILE A 10 13.97 9.17 -9.15
CA ILE A 10 12.71 8.41 -9.01
C ILE A 10 12.79 7.67 -7.68
N THR A 11 11.72 7.73 -6.90
CA THR A 11 11.62 6.96 -5.66
C THR A 11 10.81 5.69 -5.92
N LEU A 12 11.40 4.54 -5.59
CA LEU A 12 10.75 3.24 -5.64
C LEU A 12 10.50 2.74 -4.22
N LEU A 13 9.24 2.44 -3.90
CA LEU A 13 8.84 1.82 -2.64
C LEU A 13 8.37 0.41 -2.94
N SER A 14 9.04 -0.58 -2.36
CA SER A 14 8.58 -1.96 -2.35
C SER A 14 7.89 -2.24 -1.03
N ILE A 15 6.61 -2.59 -1.07
CA ILE A 15 5.80 -2.82 0.12
C ILE A 15 5.27 -4.26 0.16
N TYR A 16 5.04 -4.77 1.36
CA TYR A 16 4.26 -5.97 1.60
C TYR A 16 3.30 -5.67 2.73
N SER A 17 1.99 -5.67 2.43
CA SER A 17 0.96 -5.41 3.42
C SER A 17 0.85 -6.60 4.38
N PRO A 18 0.54 -6.35 5.66
CA PRO A 18 0.28 -7.39 6.64
C PRO A 18 -0.75 -8.43 6.14
N GLU A 19 -0.58 -9.66 6.62
CA GLU A 19 -1.51 -10.76 6.36
C GLU A 19 -2.89 -10.50 6.97
N HIS A 20 -3.91 -11.22 6.51
CA HIS A 20 -5.30 -10.99 6.90
C HIS A 20 -5.62 -11.31 8.37
N ASN A 21 -4.73 -12.03 9.05
CA ASN A 21 -4.88 -12.38 10.47
C ASN A 21 -4.56 -11.22 11.41
N VAL A 22 -4.04 -10.09 10.89
CA VAL A 22 -3.82 -8.89 11.71
C VAL A 22 -5.13 -8.18 12.01
N THR A 23 -5.17 -7.53 13.15
CA THR A 23 -6.31 -6.73 13.59
C THR A 23 -6.57 -5.57 12.64
N ARG A 24 -7.81 -5.04 12.67
CA ARG A 24 -8.17 -3.86 11.87
C ARG A 24 -7.24 -2.68 12.21
N GLU A 25 -6.91 -2.53 13.48
CA GLU A 25 -6.04 -1.49 14.02
C GLU A 25 -4.62 -1.62 13.46
N GLU A 26 -4.03 -2.81 13.44
CA GLU A 26 -2.71 -3.05 12.85
C GLU A 26 -2.69 -2.77 11.34
N ARG A 27 -3.76 -3.15 10.64
CA ARG A 27 -3.93 -2.85 9.22
C ARG A 27 -4.03 -1.34 8.97
N GLU A 28 -4.84 -0.63 9.75
CA GLU A 28 -4.97 0.83 9.64
C GLU A 28 -3.64 1.54 9.97
N GLN A 29 -2.91 1.07 10.99
CA GLN A 29 -1.58 1.57 11.33
C GLN A 29 -0.59 1.42 10.17
N PHE A 30 -0.59 0.27 9.50
CA PHE A 30 0.25 0.05 8.32
C PHE A 30 -0.05 1.05 7.21
N TYR A 31 -1.32 1.23 6.83
CA TYR A 31 -1.68 2.17 5.76
C TYR A 31 -1.42 3.63 6.16
N ASN A 32 -1.61 3.99 7.42
CA ASN A 32 -1.25 5.32 7.95
C ASN A 32 0.25 5.56 7.87
N GLN A 33 1.08 4.57 8.23
CA GLN A 33 2.53 4.66 8.13
C GLN A 33 2.99 4.77 6.67
N LEU A 34 2.38 4.01 5.76
CA LEU A 34 2.65 4.10 4.33
C LEU A 34 2.32 5.50 3.80
N GLN A 35 1.17 6.07 4.19
CA GLN A 35 0.79 7.42 3.79
C GLN A 35 1.80 8.47 4.28
N GLN A 36 2.18 8.43 5.58
CA GLN A 36 3.18 9.35 6.13
C GLN A 36 4.53 9.23 5.41
N THR A 37 4.92 8.00 5.05
CA THR A 37 6.14 7.75 4.27
C THR A 37 6.07 8.44 2.90
N LEU A 38 4.94 8.33 2.20
CA LEU A 38 4.75 8.95 0.89
C LEU A 38 4.72 10.48 0.95
N GLU A 39 4.17 11.04 2.03
CA GLU A 39 4.11 12.48 2.28
C GLU A 39 5.47 13.09 2.62
N ALA A 40 6.35 12.32 3.28
CA ALA A 40 7.72 12.73 3.59
C ALA A 40 8.63 12.78 2.35
N LEU A 41 8.27 12.11 1.25
CA LEU A 41 9.07 12.09 0.03
C LEU A 41 9.03 13.43 -0.72
N PRO A 42 10.13 13.83 -1.39
CA PRO A 42 10.19 15.07 -2.15
C PRO A 42 9.01 15.23 -3.13
N ARG A 43 8.40 16.41 -3.09
CA ARG A 43 7.35 16.79 -4.04
C ARG A 43 7.98 17.04 -5.41
N GLY A 44 7.28 16.67 -6.48
CA GLY A 44 7.76 16.85 -7.87
C GLY A 44 8.67 15.75 -8.41
N GLN A 45 9.00 14.72 -7.60
CA GLN A 45 9.67 13.52 -8.08
C GLN A 45 8.64 12.40 -8.35
N PRO A 46 8.79 11.63 -9.44
CA PRO A 46 7.99 10.43 -9.67
C PRO A 46 8.17 9.44 -8.52
N LYS A 47 7.05 8.89 -8.04
CA LYS A 47 7.00 7.86 -7.00
C LYS A 47 6.36 6.62 -7.60
N ILE A 48 6.99 5.47 -7.43
CA ILE A 48 6.46 4.19 -7.87
C ILE A 48 6.33 3.32 -6.62
N ILE A 49 5.14 2.78 -6.39
CA ILE A 49 4.89 1.81 -5.32
C ILE A 49 4.69 0.44 -5.99
N LEU A 50 5.45 -0.54 -5.55
CA LEU A 50 5.39 -1.93 -6.01
C LEU A 50 5.17 -2.84 -4.82
N GLY A 51 4.57 -4.00 -5.07
CA GLY A 51 4.46 -5.08 -4.10
C GLY A 51 3.02 -5.52 -3.86
N ASP A 52 2.85 -6.32 -2.82
CA ASP A 52 1.57 -6.91 -2.48
C ASP A 52 0.86 -6.05 -1.43
N PHE A 53 -0.26 -5.47 -1.80
CA PHE A 53 -1.05 -4.62 -0.92
C PHE A 53 -2.00 -5.43 -0.05
N ASN A 54 -2.21 -6.72 -0.33
CA ASN A 54 -3.21 -7.59 0.31
C ASN A 54 -4.58 -6.90 0.54
N ALA A 55 -4.89 -5.90 -0.29
CA ALA A 55 -6.01 -4.99 -0.11
C ALA A 55 -7.25 -5.64 -0.72
N ARG A 56 -8.27 -5.89 0.09
CA ARG A 56 -9.59 -6.29 -0.39
C ARG A 56 -10.42 -5.04 -0.62
N VAL A 57 -11.01 -4.91 -1.81
CA VAL A 57 -11.92 -3.82 -2.13
C VAL A 57 -13.32 -4.22 -1.66
N GLY A 58 -13.76 -3.64 -0.55
CA GLY A 58 -15.11 -3.83 -0.01
C GLY A 58 -15.23 -4.95 1.03
N ASP A 59 -16.16 -4.73 1.96
CA ASP A 59 -16.65 -5.74 2.91
C ASP A 59 -17.89 -6.47 2.35
N ASP A 60 -18.39 -6.03 1.19
CA ASP A 60 -19.58 -6.57 0.56
C ASP A 60 -19.30 -7.98 0.03
N VAL A 61 -20.07 -8.94 0.54
CA VAL A 61 -20.11 -10.30 -0.02
C VAL A 61 -20.83 -10.24 -1.36
N ILE A 62 -20.08 -10.32 -2.46
CA ILE A 62 -20.68 -10.49 -3.78
C ILE A 62 -21.19 -11.94 -3.87
N PRO A 63 -22.50 -12.19 -4.03
CA PRO A 63 -23.05 -13.54 -4.11
C PRO A 63 -22.38 -14.33 -5.23
N GLY A 64 -21.82 -15.51 -4.90
CA GLY A 64 -21.11 -16.36 -5.86
C GLY A 64 -19.60 -16.09 -5.97
N ILE A 65 -19.09 -15.01 -5.38
CA ILE A 65 -17.66 -14.80 -5.16
C ILE A 65 -17.35 -15.26 -3.74
N LYS A 66 -16.60 -16.36 -3.60
CA LYS A 66 -16.04 -16.77 -2.31
C LYS A 66 -14.91 -15.80 -1.94
N GLN A 67 -15.26 -14.68 -1.33
CA GLN A 67 -14.31 -13.97 -0.47
C GLN A 67 -14.26 -14.79 0.82
N THR A 68 -13.20 -15.56 1.02
CA THR A 68 -13.07 -16.45 2.18
C THR A 68 -13.00 -15.58 3.43
N PHE A 69 -14.11 -15.50 4.16
CA PHE A 69 -14.17 -15.04 5.53
C PHE A 69 -13.79 -16.25 6.38
N GLU A 70 -12.59 -16.26 6.97
CA GLU A 70 -12.33 -17.15 8.10
C GLU A 70 -13.15 -16.63 9.29
N ASN A 71 -14.42 -17.00 9.31
CA ASN A 71 -15.25 -16.85 10.49
C ASN A 71 -14.94 -18.05 11.40
N THR A 72 -13.78 -18.04 12.04
CA THR A 72 -13.50 -18.93 13.18
C THR A 72 -13.91 -18.22 14.46
N LEU A 73 -15.20 -18.24 14.73
CA LEU A 73 -15.72 -18.29 16.09
C LEU A 73 -16.13 -19.74 16.34
N ASN A 74 -15.28 -20.48 17.03
CA ASN A 74 -15.61 -21.62 17.90
C ASN A 74 -14.57 -21.63 19.02
#